data_AF-A0A955RAE8-F1
#
_entry.id   AF-A0A955RAE8-F1
#
_cell.length_a   1.000
_cell.length_b   1.000
_cell.length_c   1.000
_cell.angle_alpha   90.00
_cell.angle_beta   90.00
_cell.angle_gamma   90.00
#
_symmetry.space_group_name_H-M   'P 1'
#
loop_
_entity.id
_entity.type
_entity.pdbx_description
1 polymer ?
#
loop_
_entity_poly.entity_id
_entity_poly.type
_entity_poly.pdbx_seq_one_letter_code
_entity_poly.pdbx_strand_id
1 'polypeptide(L)'
;MIALTWFACGSGGAAVRPVVDTDRAWLRVEGEGLTLDGTEVLPWSALEADPTDEVQPALVTALEGASKAPLWFELPADTPFWKLRKLVGSAKEAEHPVAGLAVAGQREQGVSWRSPARYGLAGTCSEPVPVTGVEPLVTLSIQSGADGAWVVATATFLPVTAKGPVDGYDDACLAVPACDALYPAGPLREACLVGEAKGGERRVELGGEHGCVLPIARQPEQVDVWRTDLVEVSQRLGLADRPLVVVMPEARIRLDALVAVMGGLTAAGAHAPVGSTMLVEGNDGPPVCTATVRDRASFEAAGARWLGGRRHREETAQE
;
A
#
# COMPACT_ATOMS: atom_id res chain seq x y z
N MET A 1 20.60 36.84 67.27
CA MET A 1 19.66 35.70 67.40
C MET A 1 19.06 35.50 66.01
N ILE A 2 19.24 34.28 65.48
CA ILE A 2 18.64 33.68 64.27
C ILE A 2 19.15 34.18 62.90
N ALA A 3 19.93 33.31 62.26
CA ALA A 3 20.23 33.25 60.84
C ALA A 3 19.07 32.60 60.06
N LEU A 4 18.92 32.91 58.77
CA LEU A 4 18.20 32.08 57.78
C LEU A 4 18.71 32.43 56.36
N THR A 5 19.75 31.74 55.87
CA THR A 5 19.75 30.63 54.89
C THR A 5 19.08 30.91 53.54
N TRP A 6 19.92 30.88 52.50
CA TRP A 6 19.57 30.67 51.09
C TRP A 6 18.82 29.35 50.87
N PHE A 7 17.84 29.36 49.96
CA PHE A 7 17.53 28.22 49.09
C PHE A 7 17.16 28.72 47.70
N ALA A 8 18.08 28.50 46.76
CA ALA A 8 17.77 28.45 45.34
C ALA A 8 17.04 27.13 45.08
N CYS A 9 15.75 27.19 44.75
CA CYS A 9 15.04 26.04 44.20
C CYS A 9 15.22 26.04 42.69
N GLY A 10 16.24 25.30 42.23
CA GLY A 10 16.29 24.81 40.87
C GLY A 10 15.16 23.80 40.66
N SER A 11 14.21 24.13 39.80
CA SER A 11 13.33 23.14 39.20
C SER A 11 14.11 22.48 38.06
N GLY A 12 14.86 21.44 38.41
CA GLY A 12 15.28 20.42 37.47
C GLY A 12 14.02 19.81 36.86
N GLY A 13 13.72 20.19 35.62
CA GLY A 13 12.80 19.43 34.79
C GLY A 13 13.40 18.05 34.63
N ALA A 14 12.82 17.07 35.32
CA ALA A 14 13.06 15.68 35.02
C ALA A 14 12.77 15.51 33.53
N ALA A 15 13.81 15.28 32.74
CA ALA A 15 13.66 14.82 31.38
C ALA A 15 12.75 13.60 31.43
N VAL A 16 11.52 13.75 30.96
CA VAL A 16 10.65 12.62 30.67
C VAL A 16 11.38 11.85 29.59
N ARG A 17 12.18 10.86 30.00
CA ARG A 17 12.65 9.84 29.07
C ARG A 17 11.38 9.23 28.49
N PRO A 18 11.18 9.27 27.16
CA PRO A 18 10.03 8.63 26.57
C PRO A 18 10.07 7.17 27.00
N VAL A 19 8.94 6.67 27.51
CA VAL A 19 8.75 5.25 27.79
C VAL A 19 9.08 4.54 26.48
N VAL A 20 10.21 3.82 26.46
CA VAL A 20 10.52 2.91 25.37
C VAL A 20 9.42 1.88 25.42
N ASP A 21 8.58 1.88 24.39
CA ASP A 21 7.49 0.94 24.25
C ASP A 21 8.10 -0.47 24.19
N THR A 22 8.07 -1.20 25.32
CA THR A 22 8.84 -2.43 25.53
C THR A 22 8.28 -3.63 24.77
N ASP A 23 7.11 -3.49 24.15
CA ASP A 23 6.40 -4.58 23.50
C ASP A 23 6.79 -4.73 22.01
N ARG A 24 7.88 -4.08 21.58
CA ARG A 24 8.39 -4.12 20.20
C ARG A 24 9.90 -4.05 20.15
N ALA A 25 10.47 -4.75 19.17
CA ALA A 25 11.89 -4.66 18.84
C ALA A 25 12.10 -3.66 17.69
N TRP A 26 13.20 -2.91 17.72
CA TRP A 26 13.55 -1.96 16.67
C TRP A 26 14.76 -2.41 15.89
N LEU A 27 14.59 -2.55 14.56
CA LEU A 27 15.72 -2.65 13.64
C LEU A 27 16.03 -1.26 13.07
N ARG A 28 17.24 -0.76 13.33
CA ARG A 28 17.65 0.61 13.00
C ARG A 28 18.98 0.65 12.27
N VAL A 29 19.24 1.75 11.55
CA VAL A 29 20.58 2.07 11.08
C VAL A 29 21.22 3.03 12.08
N GLU A 30 22.31 2.61 12.72
CA GLU A 30 23.07 3.40 13.68
C GLU A 30 24.54 3.42 13.26
N GLY A 31 25.05 4.60 12.90
CA GLY A 31 26.38 4.70 12.28
C GLY A 31 26.43 3.92 10.96
N GLU A 32 27.35 2.96 10.86
CA GLU A 32 27.50 2.09 9.69
C GLU A 32 26.82 0.72 9.86
N GLY A 33 26.17 0.48 11.01
CA GLY A 33 25.59 -0.80 11.38
C GLY A 33 24.05 -0.81 11.27
N LEU A 34 23.51 -1.97 10.92
CA LEU A 34 22.11 -2.32 11.18
C LEU A 34 22.05 -2.92 12.59
N THR A 35 21.28 -2.32 13.49
CA THR A 35 21.19 -2.72 14.90
C THR A 35 19.78 -3.19 15.25
N LEU A 36 19.69 -4.27 16.04
CA LEU A 36 18.47 -4.74 16.69
C LEU A 36 18.53 -4.35 18.16
N ASP A 37 17.69 -3.40 18.58
CA ASP A 37 17.66 -2.84 19.94
C ASP A 37 19.07 -2.45 20.47
N GLY A 38 19.89 -1.84 19.60
CA GLY A 38 21.24 -1.36 19.91
C GLY A 38 22.34 -2.42 19.80
N THR A 39 22.02 -3.66 19.45
CA THR A 39 23.01 -4.69 19.12
C THR A 39 23.19 -4.77 17.61
N GLU A 40 24.42 -4.54 17.12
CA GLU A 40 24.70 -4.68 15.69
C GLU A 40 24.48 -6.11 15.22
N VAL A 41 23.67 -6.27 14.16
CA VAL A 41 23.37 -7.56 13.52
C VAL A 41 24.14 -7.76 12.22
N LEU A 42 24.36 -6.69 11.46
CA LEU A 42 25.26 -6.67 10.29
C LEU A 42 25.61 -5.23 9.89
N PRO A 43 26.71 -5.01 9.13
CA PRO A 43 26.98 -3.72 8.50
C PRO A 43 25.87 -3.33 7.51
N TRP A 44 25.46 -2.07 7.48
CA TRP A 44 24.43 -1.57 6.55
C TRP A 44 24.81 -1.77 5.08
N SER A 45 26.10 -1.62 4.77
CA SER A 45 26.67 -1.85 3.44
C SER A 45 26.55 -3.31 2.98
N ALA A 46 26.37 -4.27 3.88
CA ALA A 46 26.20 -5.67 3.49
C ALA A 46 24.88 -5.91 2.75
N LEU A 47 23.87 -5.05 2.91
CA LEU A 47 22.65 -5.10 2.11
C LEU A 47 22.88 -4.64 0.66
N GLU A 48 23.94 -3.87 0.40
CA GLU A 48 24.29 -3.33 -0.93
C GLU A 48 25.13 -4.27 -1.77
N ALA A 49 25.74 -5.30 -1.16
CA ALA A 49 26.55 -6.29 -1.84
C ALA A 49 25.76 -7.04 -2.93
N ASP A 50 24.44 -7.14 -2.76
CA ASP A 50 23.52 -7.68 -3.74
C ASP A 50 22.27 -6.79 -3.83
N PRO A 51 22.14 -5.92 -4.85
CA PRO A 51 21.05 -4.94 -4.97
C PRO A 51 19.74 -5.58 -5.49
N THR A 52 19.35 -6.70 -4.89
CA THR A 52 18.13 -7.46 -5.16
C THR A 52 17.20 -7.44 -3.95
N ASP A 53 16.02 -8.04 -4.06
CA ASP A 53 15.11 -8.30 -2.95
C ASP A 53 15.33 -9.65 -2.26
N GLU A 54 16.41 -10.38 -2.60
CA GLU A 54 16.75 -11.66 -1.98
C GLU A 54 17.02 -11.51 -0.49
N VAL A 55 16.59 -12.48 0.31
CA VAL A 55 16.77 -12.47 1.76
C VAL A 55 18.25 -12.43 2.14
N GLN A 56 18.58 -11.78 3.26
CA GLN A 56 19.96 -11.68 3.75
C GLN A 56 20.23 -12.76 4.81
N PRO A 57 20.99 -13.83 4.52
CA PRO A 57 21.11 -14.98 5.44
C PRO A 57 21.66 -14.61 6.81
N ALA A 58 22.64 -13.70 6.88
CA ALA A 58 23.19 -13.23 8.15
C ALA A 58 22.14 -12.51 9.02
N LEU A 59 21.21 -11.77 8.40
CA LEU A 59 20.11 -11.14 9.11
C LEU A 59 19.09 -12.18 9.59
N VAL A 60 18.79 -13.20 8.78
CA VAL A 60 17.90 -14.31 9.16
C VAL A 60 18.42 -14.98 10.44
N THR A 61 19.69 -15.40 10.43
CA THR A 61 20.33 -16.03 11.61
C THR A 61 20.31 -15.12 12.84
N ALA A 62 20.56 -13.82 12.67
CA ALA A 62 20.51 -12.87 13.78
C ALA A 62 19.09 -12.74 14.38
N LEU A 63 18.06 -12.73 13.53
CA LEU A 63 16.65 -12.62 13.96
C LEU A 63 16.08 -13.92 14.54
N GLU A 64 16.58 -15.08 14.12
CA GLU A 64 16.21 -16.38 14.70
C GLU A 64 16.62 -16.48 16.17
N GLY A 65 17.78 -15.92 16.53
CA GLY A 65 18.30 -15.87 17.90
C GLY A 65 17.71 -14.76 18.77
N ALA A 66 16.87 -13.88 18.22
CA ALA A 66 16.34 -12.72 18.91
C ALA A 66 14.97 -12.97 19.58
N SER A 67 14.54 -12.02 20.43
CA SER A 67 13.16 -11.99 20.95
C SER A 67 12.16 -11.90 19.81
N LYS A 68 11.09 -12.70 19.82
CA LYS A 68 10.01 -12.67 18.81
C LYS A 68 9.02 -11.50 18.99
N ALA A 69 9.41 -10.44 19.68
CA ALA A 69 8.61 -9.23 19.79
C ALA A 69 8.33 -8.63 18.40
N PRO A 70 7.17 -8.03 18.11
CA PRO A 70 6.90 -7.48 16.79
C PRO A 70 7.92 -6.41 16.37
N LEU A 71 8.50 -6.58 15.17
CA LEU A 71 9.59 -5.77 14.66
C LEU A 71 9.09 -4.48 14.01
N TRP A 72 9.69 -3.36 14.41
CA TRP A 72 9.57 -2.09 13.72
C TRP A 72 10.89 -1.74 13.04
N PHE A 73 10.81 -1.34 11.78
CA PHE A 73 11.97 -0.81 11.05
C PHE A 73 12.00 0.70 11.17
N GLU A 74 13.13 1.26 11.58
CA GLU A 74 13.40 2.70 11.54
C GLU A 74 14.67 2.94 10.73
N LEU A 75 14.50 3.38 9.48
CA LEU A 75 15.58 3.46 8.51
C LEU A 75 15.75 4.90 7.99
N PRO A 76 16.90 5.26 7.42
CA PRO A 76 17.11 6.55 6.77
C PRO A 76 16.05 6.84 5.70
N ALA A 77 15.67 8.12 5.56
CA ALA A 77 14.63 8.56 4.62
C ALA A 77 14.88 8.11 3.18
N ASP A 78 16.14 8.14 2.75
CA ASP A 78 16.62 7.78 1.42
C ASP A 78 16.79 6.27 1.20
N THR A 79 16.42 5.42 2.18
CA THR A 79 16.49 3.97 2.04
C THR A 79 15.64 3.51 0.85
N PRO A 80 16.21 2.87 -0.18
CA PRO A 80 15.44 2.38 -1.31
C PRO A 80 14.56 1.19 -0.91
N PHE A 81 13.37 1.09 -1.49
CA PHE A 81 12.38 0.09 -1.12
C PHE A 81 12.86 -1.36 -1.29
N TRP A 82 13.75 -1.64 -2.24
CA TRP A 82 14.33 -2.99 -2.37
C TRP A 82 15.09 -3.43 -1.11
N LYS A 83 15.80 -2.51 -0.43
CA LYS A 83 16.46 -2.82 0.86
C LYS A 83 15.43 -3.13 1.92
N LEU A 84 14.35 -2.35 1.98
CA LEU A 84 13.27 -2.63 2.91
C LEU A 84 12.64 -4.01 2.66
N ARG A 85 12.42 -4.40 1.39
CA ARG A 85 11.91 -5.73 1.05
C ARG A 85 12.86 -6.84 1.46
N LYS A 86 14.17 -6.67 1.26
CA LYS A 86 15.20 -7.59 1.75
C LYS A 86 15.12 -7.74 3.28
N LEU A 87 14.98 -6.65 4.02
CA LEU A 87 14.81 -6.66 5.48
C LEU A 87 13.52 -7.38 5.91
N VAL A 88 12.38 -7.01 5.32
CA VAL A 88 11.07 -7.64 5.61
C VAL A 88 11.06 -9.11 5.22
N GLY A 89 11.67 -9.47 4.07
CA GLY A 89 11.81 -10.83 3.60
C GLY A 89 12.65 -11.68 4.56
N SER A 90 13.78 -11.14 5.01
CA SER A 90 14.64 -11.80 6.01
C SER A 90 13.91 -11.98 7.35
N ALA A 91 13.14 -10.99 7.79
CA ALA A 91 12.32 -11.12 8.99
C ALA A 91 11.23 -12.19 8.83
N LYS A 92 10.57 -12.26 7.68
CA LYS A 92 9.59 -13.30 7.37
C LYS A 92 10.20 -14.70 7.34
N GLU A 93 11.38 -14.85 6.74
CA GLU A 93 12.13 -16.11 6.69
C GLU A 93 12.51 -16.58 8.10
N ALA A 94 12.93 -15.65 8.96
CA ALA A 94 13.21 -15.92 10.37
C ALA A 94 11.95 -16.10 11.24
N GLU A 95 10.76 -16.18 10.65
CA GLU A 95 9.46 -16.22 11.33
C GLU A 95 9.27 -15.11 12.37
N HIS A 96 9.86 -13.94 12.11
CA HIS A 96 9.81 -12.78 12.99
C HIS A 96 8.67 -11.84 12.56
N PRO A 97 7.68 -11.56 13.43
CA PRO A 97 6.56 -10.70 13.06
C PRO A 97 7.04 -9.29 12.73
N VAL A 98 6.56 -8.73 11.60
CA VAL A 98 6.80 -7.34 11.21
C VAL A 98 5.56 -6.51 11.53
N ALA A 99 5.73 -5.46 12.34
CA ALA A 99 4.65 -4.61 12.82
C ALA A 99 4.57 -3.25 12.12
N GLY A 100 5.70 -2.66 11.71
CA GLY A 100 5.67 -1.29 11.20
C GLY A 100 6.97 -0.76 10.64
N LEU A 101 6.84 0.44 10.08
CA LEU A 101 7.89 1.21 9.43
C LEU A 101 7.89 2.64 9.98
N ALA A 102 9.07 3.21 10.11
CA ALA A 102 9.27 4.61 10.41
C ALA A 102 10.51 5.15 9.70
N VAL A 103 10.54 6.46 9.49
CA VAL A 103 11.73 7.18 9.04
C VAL A 103 12.54 7.59 10.26
N ALA A 104 13.86 7.42 10.19
CA ALA A 104 14.78 7.82 11.25
C ALA A 104 14.58 9.29 11.64
N GLY A 105 14.38 9.55 12.94
CA GLY A 105 14.13 10.90 13.45
C GLY A 105 12.69 11.41 13.29
N GLN A 106 11.78 10.63 12.69
CA GLN A 106 10.36 10.94 12.51
C GLN A 106 9.48 9.77 12.98
N ARG A 107 9.85 9.12 14.09
CA ARG A 107 9.23 7.87 14.56
C ARG A 107 7.73 8.03 14.82
N GLU A 108 7.30 9.19 15.29
CA GLU A 108 5.89 9.54 15.54
C GLU A 108 5.02 9.48 14.27
N GLN A 109 5.63 9.51 13.09
CA GLN A 109 4.95 9.40 11.81
C GLN A 109 4.88 7.98 11.27
N GLY A 110 5.40 6.99 12.02
CA GLY A 110 5.44 5.59 11.59
C GLY A 110 4.08 5.00 11.27
N VAL A 111 4.10 3.99 10.39
CA VAL A 111 2.91 3.33 9.84
C VAL A 111 2.98 1.83 10.07
N SER A 112 1.83 1.21 10.31
CA SER A 112 1.76 -0.24 10.50
C SER A 112 2.02 -0.98 9.19
N TRP A 113 2.87 -1.99 9.24
CA TRP A 113 3.13 -2.87 8.12
C TRP A 113 1.97 -3.85 7.95
N ARG A 114 1.50 -4.02 6.73
CA ARG A 114 0.44 -4.98 6.39
C ARG A 114 0.80 -5.67 5.10
N SER A 115 0.81 -7.00 5.15
CA SER A 115 0.92 -7.78 3.90
C SER A 115 -0.39 -7.66 3.12
N PRO A 116 -0.36 -7.66 1.77
CA PRO A 116 -1.56 -7.63 0.96
C PRO A 116 -2.50 -8.77 1.34
N ALA A 117 -3.81 -8.48 1.33
CA ALA A 117 -4.80 -9.52 1.50
C ALA A 117 -4.58 -10.58 0.41
N ARG A 118 -4.43 -11.85 0.82
CA ARG A 118 -4.45 -12.96 -0.11
C ARG A 118 -5.90 -13.19 -0.51
N TYR A 119 -6.19 -13.01 -1.79
CA TYR A 119 -7.46 -13.39 -2.37
C TYR A 119 -7.46 -14.89 -2.69
N GLY A 120 -8.65 -15.47 -2.82
CA GLY A 120 -8.78 -16.84 -3.32
C GLY A 120 -8.23 -16.89 -4.74
N LEU A 121 -7.04 -17.46 -4.90
CA LEU A 121 -6.50 -17.85 -6.20
C LEU A 121 -7.15 -19.16 -6.60
N ALA A 122 -8.02 -19.12 -7.60
CA ALA A 122 -8.68 -20.31 -8.09
C ALA A 122 -8.65 -20.31 -9.61
N GLY A 123 -7.86 -21.20 -10.21
CA GLY A 123 -7.75 -21.31 -11.67
C GLY A 123 -8.83 -22.20 -12.30
N THR A 124 -9.48 -23.07 -11.52
CA THR A 124 -10.51 -23.99 -12.03
C THR A 124 -11.67 -24.12 -11.05
N CYS A 125 -12.83 -24.48 -11.58
CA CYS A 125 -14.06 -24.70 -10.83
C CYS A 125 -14.72 -26.00 -11.27
N SER A 126 -15.41 -26.68 -10.37
CA SER A 126 -16.25 -27.85 -10.71
C SER A 126 -17.57 -27.44 -11.35
N GLU A 127 -18.05 -26.24 -11.05
CA GLU A 127 -19.27 -25.63 -11.58
C GLU A 127 -19.13 -24.10 -11.55
N PRO A 128 -19.82 -23.36 -12.45
CA PRO A 128 -19.80 -21.90 -12.44
C PRO A 128 -20.33 -21.33 -11.12
N VAL A 129 -19.59 -20.40 -10.53
CA VAL A 129 -19.94 -19.77 -9.25
C VAL A 129 -20.71 -18.47 -9.49
N PRO A 130 -21.89 -18.28 -8.88
CA PRO A 130 -22.65 -17.05 -9.03
C PRO A 130 -21.88 -15.82 -8.52
N VAL A 131 -21.79 -14.80 -9.37
CA VAL A 131 -21.24 -13.49 -9.02
C VAL A 131 -22.35 -12.63 -8.42
N THR A 132 -22.07 -12.03 -7.27
CA THR A 132 -23.01 -11.17 -6.53
C THR A 132 -22.66 -9.68 -6.60
N GLY A 133 -21.48 -9.35 -7.12
CA GLY A 133 -21.02 -7.98 -7.23
C GLY A 133 -19.57 -7.89 -7.66
N VAL A 134 -18.97 -6.74 -7.35
CA VAL A 134 -17.60 -6.39 -7.74
C VAL A 134 -16.89 -5.71 -6.58
N GLU A 135 -15.63 -6.10 -6.38
CA GLU A 135 -14.72 -5.46 -5.43
C GLU A 135 -13.61 -4.77 -6.23
N PRO A 136 -13.43 -3.45 -6.12
CA PRO A 136 -12.30 -2.78 -6.74
C PRO A 136 -10.99 -3.19 -6.06
N LEU A 137 -10.02 -3.61 -6.87
CA LEU A 137 -8.63 -3.70 -6.46
C LEU A 137 -7.93 -2.42 -6.89
N VAL A 138 -7.75 -1.50 -5.94
CA VAL A 138 -7.06 -0.23 -6.19
C VAL A 138 -5.57 -0.44 -6.03
N THR A 139 -4.82 -0.10 -7.07
CA THR A 139 -3.36 -0.15 -7.10
C THR A 139 -2.81 1.27 -7.19
N LEU A 140 -2.02 1.65 -6.19
CA LEU A 140 -1.26 2.89 -6.15
C LEU A 140 0.19 2.58 -6.48
N SER A 141 0.61 2.86 -7.71
CA SER A 141 1.99 2.69 -8.15
C SER A 141 2.79 3.92 -7.77
N ILE A 142 3.82 3.75 -6.92
CA ILE A 142 4.76 4.84 -6.61
C ILE A 142 5.98 4.68 -7.52
N GLN A 143 6.23 5.70 -8.33
CA GLN A 143 7.23 5.71 -9.40
C GLN A 143 8.22 6.84 -9.19
N SER A 144 9.42 6.72 -9.76
CA SER A 144 10.46 7.77 -9.67
C SER A 144 10.92 8.25 -11.04
N GLY A 145 11.34 9.51 -11.15
CA GLY A 145 11.96 10.06 -12.35
C GLY A 145 12.70 11.38 -12.09
N ALA A 146 13.16 12.02 -13.18
CA ALA A 146 14.04 13.19 -13.09
C ALA A 146 13.45 14.38 -12.32
N ASP A 147 12.12 14.53 -12.36
CA ASP A 147 11.38 15.64 -11.75
C ASP A 147 10.76 15.29 -10.38
N GLY A 148 11.12 14.14 -9.78
CA GLY A 148 10.59 13.69 -8.49
C GLY A 148 9.99 12.28 -8.54
N ALA A 149 8.97 12.01 -7.72
CA ALA A 149 8.39 10.67 -7.60
C ALA A 149 6.87 10.69 -7.58
N TRP A 150 6.21 10.04 -8.55
CA TRP A 150 4.78 10.09 -8.80
C TRP A 150 3.99 8.99 -8.10
N VAL A 151 2.70 9.25 -7.81
CA VAL A 151 1.74 8.20 -7.48
C VAL A 151 0.70 8.09 -8.59
N VAL A 152 0.67 6.95 -9.27
CA VAL A 152 -0.35 6.60 -10.27
C VAL A 152 -1.39 5.69 -9.64
N ALA A 153 -2.62 6.16 -9.61
CA ALA A 153 -3.74 5.39 -9.09
C ALA A 153 -4.52 4.72 -10.22
N THR A 154 -4.70 3.42 -10.12
CA THR A 154 -5.58 2.66 -11.03
C THR A 154 -6.42 1.69 -10.25
N ALA A 155 -7.56 1.30 -10.81
CA ALA A 155 -8.35 0.21 -10.28
C ALA A 155 -8.56 -0.86 -11.35
N THR A 156 -8.38 -2.11 -10.93
CA THR A 156 -9.03 -3.25 -11.57
C THR A 156 -10.19 -3.69 -10.70
N PHE A 157 -10.94 -4.67 -11.18
CA PHE A 157 -12.17 -5.10 -10.54
C PHE A 157 -12.14 -6.63 -10.41
N LEU A 158 -12.42 -7.11 -9.19
CA LEU A 158 -12.52 -8.52 -8.87
C LEU A 158 -14.00 -8.90 -8.78
N PRO A 159 -14.43 -10.04 -9.34
CA PRO A 159 -15.77 -10.55 -9.10
C PRO A 159 -15.92 -10.95 -7.63
N VAL A 160 -17.09 -10.67 -7.06
CA VAL A 160 -17.45 -11.10 -5.69
C VAL A 160 -18.41 -12.26 -5.76
N THR A 161 -18.13 -13.29 -4.96
CA THR A 161 -18.99 -14.47 -4.79
C THR A 161 -19.53 -14.51 -3.36
N ALA A 162 -20.34 -15.52 -3.04
CA ALA A 162 -20.79 -15.77 -1.66
C ALA A 162 -19.62 -15.98 -0.66
N LYS A 163 -18.42 -16.35 -1.15
CA LYS A 163 -17.21 -16.54 -0.33
C LYS A 163 -16.32 -15.29 -0.25
N GLY A 164 -16.65 -14.22 -0.99
CA GLY A 164 -15.86 -12.99 -1.08
C GLY A 164 -15.26 -12.74 -2.48
N PRO A 165 -14.38 -11.74 -2.60
CA PRO A 165 -13.68 -11.42 -3.85
C PRO A 165 -12.69 -12.53 -4.23
N VAL A 166 -12.63 -12.85 -5.53
CA VAL A 166 -11.82 -13.93 -6.08
C VAL A 166 -10.99 -13.43 -7.26
N ASP A 167 -9.77 -13.95 -7.43
CA ASP A 167 -8.89 -13.63 -8.56
C ASP A 167 -8.47 -14.92 -9.27
N GLY A 168 -8.23 -14.83 -10.57
CA GLY A 168 -7.72 -15.94 -11.38
C GLY A 168 -8.75 -16.95 -11.88
N TYR A 169 -10.05 -16.83 -11.55
CA TYR A 169 -11.07 -17.66 -12.18
C TYR A 169 -11.22 -17.29 -13.66
N ASP A 170 -11.18 -18.31 -14.52
CA ASP A 170 -11.56 -18.20 -15.92
C ASP A 170 -13.00 -17.70 -16.06
N ASP A 171 -13.32 -17.03 -17.18
CA ASP A 171 -14.66 -16.48 -17.44
C ASP A 171 -15.74 -17.58 -17.33
N ALA A 172 -15.46 -18.82 -17.79
CA ALA A 172 -16.39 -19.95 -17.70
C ALA A 172 -16.70 -20.42 -16.26
N CYS A 173 -15.88 -20.03 -15.28
CA CYS A 173 -16.07 -20.38 -13.88
C CYS A 173 -16.93 -19.41 -13.10
N LEU A 174 -17.37 -18.32 -13.73
CA LEU A 174 -18.19 -17.30 -13.12
C LEU A 174 -19.52 -17.28 -13.84
N ALA A 175 -20.61 -17.30 -13.07
CA ALA A 175 -21.94 -17.09 -13.59
C ALA A 175 -22.35 -15.65 -13.28
N VAL A 176 -22.21 -14.74 -14.25
CA VAL A 176 -22.57 -13.33 -14.11
C VAL A 176 -24.07 -13.14 -14.40
N PRO A 177 -24.90 -12.77 -13.41
CA PRO A 177 -26.33 -12.57 -13.63
C PRO A 177 -26.59 -11.40 -14.60
N ALA A 178 -27.81 -11.33 -15.13
CA ALA A 178 -28.23 -10.17 -15.94
C ALA A 178 -28.14 -8.87 -15.12
N CYS A 179 -27.85 -7.75 -15.79
CA CYS A 179 -27.70 -6.46 -15.12
C CYS A 179 -28.91 -6.07 -14.27
N ASP A 180 -30.13 -6.42 -14.70
CA ASP A 180 -31.38 -6.16 -13.97
C ASP A 180 -31.51 -7.00 -12.67
N ALA A 181 -30.84 -8.16 -12.61
CA ALA A 181 -30.80 -9.00 -11.43
C ALA A 181 -29.73 -8.52 -10.42
N LEU A 182 -28.57 -8.04 -10.91
CA LEU A 182 -27.51 -7.47 -10.08
C LEU A 182 -27.89 -6.08 -9.55
N TYR A 183 -28.50 -5.26 -10.40
CA TYR A 183 -28.86 -3.87 -10.12
C TYR A 183 -30.31 -3.63 -10.56
N PRO A 184 -31.31 -3.80 -9.68
CA PRO A 184 -32.72 -3.70 -10.05
C PRO A 184 -33.13 -2.34 -10.66
N ALA A 185 -32.50 -1.25 -10.23
CA ALA A 185 -32.75 0.10 -10.72
C ALA A 185 -31.55 1.04 -10.48
N GLY A 186 -31.60 2.22 -11.11
CA GLY A 186 -30.67 3.32 -10.85
C GLY A 186 -29.41 3.33 -11.75
N PRO A 187 -28.46 4.23 -11.47
CA PRO A 187 -27.35 4.53 -12.37
C PRO A 187 -26.35 3.36 -12.54
N LEU A 188 -26.26 2.47 -11.55
CA LEU A 188 -25.41 1.27 -11.67
C LEU A 188 -25.98 0.25 -12.65
N ARG A 189 -27.31 0.15 -12.75
CA ARG A 189 -27.97 -0.67 -13.77
C ARG A 189 -27.68 -0.15 -15.17
N GLU A 190 -27.84 1.16 -15.37
CA GLU A 190 -27.55 1.82 -16.65
C GLU A 190 -26.09 1.61 -17.06
N ALA A 191 -25.16 1.78 -16.12
CA ALA A 191 -23.74 1.53 -16.33
C ALA A 191 -23.46 0.05 -16.69
N CYS A 192 -24.08 -0.90 -15.99
CA CYS A 192 -23.94 -2.32 -16.30
C CYS A 192 -24.44 -2.64 -17.72
N LEU A 193 -25.62 -2.15 -18.10
CA LEU A 193 -26.18 -2.35 -19.44
C LEU A 193 -25.30 -1.75 -20.56
N VAL A 194 -24.66 -0.61 -20.31
CA VAL A 194 -23.65 -0.05 -21.24
C VAL A 194 -22.48 -1.02 -21.41
N GLY A 195 -22.00 -1.61 -20.32
CA GLY A 195 -20.94 -2.61 -20.34
C GLY A 195 -21.33 -3.88 -21.08
N GLU A 196 -22.56 -4.35 -20.88
CA GLU A 196 -23.11 -5.54 -21.57
C GLU A 196 -23.21 -5.33 -23.08
N ALA A 197 -23.58 -4.12 -23.52
CA ALA A 197 -23.72 -3.81 -24.94
C ALA A 197 -22.40 -3.53 -25.68
N LYS A 198 -21.37 -2.99 -24.99
CA LYS A 198 -20.15 -2.46 -25.63
C LYS A 198 -18.85 -3.05 -25.09
N GLY A 199 -18.92 -3.93 -24.10
CA GLY A 199 -17.79 -4.28 -23.26
C GLY A 199 -17.50 -3.24 -22.18
N GLY A 200 -16.68 -3.64 -21.21
CA GLY A 200 -16.22 -2.79 -20.10
C GLY A 200 -14.70 -2.73 -20.04
N GLU A 201 -14.16 -1.58 -19.62
CA GLU A 201 -12.72 -1.39 -19.43
C GLU A 201 -12.19 -2.32 -18.34
N ARG A 202 -11.12 -3.09 -18.62
CA ARG A 202 -10.51 -4.02 -17.65
C ARG A 202 -9.82 -3.32 -16.47
N ARG A 203 -9.34 -2.10 -16.72
CA ARG A 203 -8.59 -1.26 -15.79
C ARG A 203 -9.02 0.17 -16.03
N VAL A 204 -9.27 0.91 -14.96
CA VAL A 204 -9.58 2.34 -15.02
C VAL A 204 -8.50 3.14 -14.32
N GLU A 205 -8.26 4.33 -14.83
CA GLU A 205 -7.32 5.28 -14.23
C GLU A 205 -8.05 6.20 -13.26
N LEU A 206 -7.55 6.29 -12.03
CA LEU A 206 -8.18 7.07 -10.95
C LEU A 206 -7.52 8.43 -10.84
N GLY A 207 -8.34 9.48 -10.94
CA GLY A 207 -7.92 10.85 -11.12
C GLY A 207 -7.84 11.69 -9.84
N GLY A 208 -6.71 12.39 -9.70
CA GLY A 208 -6.52 13.59 -8.92
C GLY A 208 -6.82 14.88 -9.71
N GLU A 209 -6.47 16.02 -9.12
CA GLU A 209 -6.52 17.34 -9.79
C GLU A 209 -5.61 17.40 -11.03
N HIS A 210 -4.55 16.60 -11.05
CA HIS A 210 -3.51 16.58 -12.08
C HIS A 210 -3.56 15.35 -13.01
N GLY A 211 -4.76 14.82 -13.30
CA GLY A 211 -4.91 13.58 -14.08
C GLY A 211 -4.91 12.34 -13.17
N CYS A 212 -4.42 11.19 -13.60
CA CYS A 212 -4.36 9.95 -12.75
C CYS A 212 -3.20 9.93 -11.77
N VAL A 213 -2.52 11.06 -11.73
CA VAL A 213 -1.55 11.45 -10.74
C VAL A 213 -2.29 12.00 -9.52
N LEU A 214 -2.04 11.38 -8.36
CA LEU A 214 -2.34 12.02 -7.08
C LEU A 214 -1.28 13.09 -6.83
N PRO A 215 -1.62 14.29 -6.30
CA PRO A 215 -0.68 15.41 -6.18
C PRO A 215 0.68 14.99 -5.65
N ILE A 216 1.73 15.42 -6.36
CA ILE A 216 3.10 14.97 -6.16
C ILE A 216 3.98 16.16 -5.81
N ALA A 217 4.85 15.94 -4.82
CA ALA A 217 6.01 16.78 -4.61
C ALA A 217 6.98 16.68 -5.77
N ARG A 218 7.29 17.83 -6.37
CA ARG A 218 8.32 17.96 -7.40
C ARG A 218 9.73 17.72 -6.84
N GLN A 219 9.87 17.59 -5.53
CA GLN A 219 11.13 17.43 -4.83
C GLN A 219 10.98 16.53 -3.59
N PRO A 220 12.02 15.78 -3.19
CA PRO A 220 11.93 14.89 -2.03
C PRO A 220 11.60 15.58 -0.70
N GLU A 221 11.86 16.87 -0.56
CA GLU A 221 11.59 17.65 0.65
C GLU A 221 10.09 17.93 0.86
N GLN A 222 9.24 17.73 -0.15
CA GLN A 222 7.79 17.97 -0.05
C GLN A 222 6.97 16.68 0.17
N VAL A 223 7.62 15.58 0.57
CA VAL A 223 6.98 14.30 0.91
C VAL A 223 5.85 14.47 1.96
N ASP A 224 5.96 15.43 2.88
CA ASP A 224 4.90 15.74 3.85
C ASP A 224 3.59 16.23 3.21
N VAL A 225 3.68 16.90 2.06
CA VAL A 225 2.51 17.36 1.30
C VAL A 225 1.68 16.16 0.81
N TRP A 226 2.34 15.05 0.45
CA TRP A 226 1.66 13.85 -0.06
C TRP A 226 0.70 13.29 0.98
N ARG A 227 1.12 13.28 2.24
CA ARG A 227 0.31 12.77 3.34
C ARG A 227 -1.01 13.53 3.45
N THR A 228 -0.98 14.84 3.21
CA THR A 228 -2.15 15.72 3.31
C THR A 228 -3.05 15.56 2.08
N ASP A 229 -2.49 15.67 0.88
CA ASP A 229 -3.26 15.66 -0.37
C ASP A 229 -3.93 14.31 -0.63
N LEU A 230 -3.26 13.20 -0.24
CA LEU A 230 -3.82 11.87 -0.36
C LEU A 230 -5.09 11.68 0.47
N VAL A 231 -5.27 12.41 1.58
CA VAL A 231 -6.50 12.32 2.38
C VAL A 231 -7.68 12.81 1.56
N GLU A 232 -7.58 14.00 0.96
CA GLU A 232 -8.67 14.58 0.18
C GLU A 232 -9.00 13.70 -1.03
N VAL A 233 -8.00 13.25 -1.78
CA VAL A 233 -8.24 12.43 -2.96
C VAL A 233 -8.84 11.07 -2.59
N SER A 234 -8.35 10.44 -1.51
CA SER A 234 -8.89 9.17 -1.02
C SER A 234 -10.35 9.31 -0.59
N GLN A 235 -10.72 10.42 0.07
CA GLN A 235 -12.10 10.69 0.45
C GLN A 235 -12.99 10.94 -0.76
N ARG A 236 -12.55 11.77 -1.71
CA ARG A 236 -13.30 12.10 -2.94
C ARG A 236 -13.58 10.86 -3.81
N LEU A 237 -12.61 9.96 -3.94
CA LEU A 237 -12.74 8.70 -4.66
C LEU A 237 -13.47 7.62 -3.85
N GLY A 238 -13.70 7.84 -2.55
CA GLY A 238 -14.31 6.86 -1.66
C GLY A 238 -13.43 5.63 -1.42
N LEU A 239 -12.11 5.83 -1.35
CA LEU A 239 -11.11 4.77 -1.11
C LEU A 239 -11.04 4.36 0.36
N ALA A 240 -11.41 5.24 1.29
CA ALA A 240 -11.42 4.97 2.73
C ALA A 240 -12.27 3.74 3.09
N ASP A 241 -13.39 3.56 2.39
CA ASP A 241 -14.31 2.45 2.61
C ASP A 241 -13.89 1.17 1.88
N ARG A 242 -12.77 1.19 1.13
CA ARG A 242 -12.37 0.06 0.28
C ARG A 242 -11.44 -0.88 1.02
N PRO A 243 -11.74 -2.19 1.04
CA PRO A 243 -10.88 -3.18 1.68
C PRO A 243 -9.57 -3.43 0.92
N LEU A 244 -9.47 -3.04 -0.37
CA LEU A 244 -8.34 -3.40 -1.24
C LEU A 244 -7.68 -2.16 -1.89
N VAL A 245 -6.84 -1.46 -1.13
CA VAL A 245 -5.96 -0.40 -1.64
C VAL A 245 -4.50 -0.84 -1.50
N VAL A 246 -3.91 -1.39 -2.55
CA VAL A 246 -2.54 -1.91 -2.54
C VAL A 246 -1.56 -0.85 -3.03
N VAL A 247 -0.53 -0.59 -2.25
CA VAL A 247 0.58 0.28 -2.66
C VAL A 247 1.66 -0.56 -3.34
N MET A 248 1.98 -0.26 -4.60
CA MET A 248 2.96 -0.95 -5.44
C MET A 248 4.15 -0.01 -5.70
N PRO A 249 5.11 0.08 -4.77
CA PRO A 249 6.31 0.90 -4.94
C PRO A 249 7.32 0.29 -5.93
N GLU A 250 7.95 1.13 -6.74
CA GLU A 250 9.15 0.78 -7.50
C GLU A 250 10.33 0.43 -6.58
N ALA A 251 11.25 -0.40 -7.05
CA ALA A 251 12.39 -0.88 -6.26
C ALA A 251 13.25 0.26 -5.67
N ARG A 252 13.42 1.36 -6.42
CA ARG A 252 14.30 2.49 -6.04
C ARG A 252 13.58 3.64 -5.34
N ILE A 253 12.28 3.53 -5.11
CA ILE A 253 11.59 4.57 -4.36
C ILE A 253 12.13 4.66 -2.94
N ARG A 254 12.24 5.89 -2.42
CA ARG A 254 12.68 6.18 -1.05
C ARG A 254 11.65 5.73 -0.01
N LEU A 255 12.12 5.43 1.20
CA LEU A 255 11.27 5.00 2.30
C LEU A 255 10.31 6.09 2.78
N ASP A 256 10.77 7.34 2.88
CA ASP A 256 9.95 8.45 3.33
C ASP A 256 8.72 8.67 2.44
N ALA A 257 8.92 8.61 1.12
CA ALA A 257 7.87 8.60 0.12
C ALA A 257 6.83 7.50 0.38
N LEU A 258 7.28 6.26 0.60
CA LEU A 258 6.39 5.14 0.91
C LEU A 258 5.63 5.35 2.24
N VAL A 259 6.32 5.79 3.30
CA VAL A 259 5.72 6.06 4.62
C VAL A 259 4.68 7.19 4.53
N ALA A 260 4.94 8.25 3.76
CA ALA A 260 3.98 9.32 3.54
C ALA A 260 2.73 8.85 2.81
N VAL A 261 2.87 8.02 1.77
CA VAL A 261 1.72 7.43 1.05
C VAL A 261 0.87 6.57 1.99
N MET A 262 1.51 5.63 2.71
CA MET A 262 0.80 4.79 3.67
C MET A 262 0.18 5.60 4.81
N GLY A 263 0.87 6.65 5.28
CA GLY A 263 0.42 7.54 6.33
C GLY A 263 -0.79 8.37 5.91
N GLY A 264 -0.82 8.84 4.66
CA GLY A 264 -1.95 9.58 4.08
C GLY A 264 -3.17 8.69 3.92
N LEU A 265 -3.00 7.47 3.41
CA LEU A 265 -4.07 6.48 3.29
C LEU A 265 -4.64 6.09 4.65
N THR A 266 -3.77 5.84 5.63
CA THR A 266 -4.19 5.52 7.01
C THR A 266 -4.96 6.69 7.62
N ALA A 267 -4.49 7.92 7.43
CA ALA A 267 -5.18 9.13 7.90
C ALA A 267 -6.54 9.34 7.21
N ALA A 268 -6.67 8.91 5.97
CA ALA A 268 -7.94 8.89 5.24
C ALA A 268 -8.91 7.79 5.70
N GLY A 269 -8.48 6.88 6.59
CA GLY A 269 -9.24 5.71 7.01
C GLY A 269 -9.10 4.49 6.09
N ALA A 270 -8.30 4.59 5.03
CA ALA A 270 -8.04 3.47 4.14
C ALA A 270 -7.08 2.45 4.79
N HIS A 271 -7.35 1.17 4.56
CA HIS A 271 -6.45 0.09 4.95
C HIS A 271 -5.53 -0.28 3.79
N ALA A 272 -4.29 0.22 3.82
CA ALA A 272 -3.37 0.11 2.68
C ALA A 272 -2.20 -0.84 2.94
N PRO A 273 -2.26 -2.11 2.48
CA PRO A 273 -1.08 -2.98 2.47
C PRO A 273 -0.07 -2.60 1.38
N VAL A 274 1.19 -2.99 1.60
CA VAL A 274 2.27 -2.83 0.61
C VAL A 274 2.43 -4.10 -0.20
N GLY A 275 2.31 -3.98 -1.52
CA GLY A 275 2.51 -5.06 -2.48
C GLY A 275 3.91 -5.68 -2.40
N SER A 276 3.99 -6.97 -2.73
CA SER A 276 5.25 -7.72 -2.66
C SER A 276 6.01 -7.81 -3.98
N THR A 277 5.46 -7.35 -5.10
CA THR A 277 6.10 -7.47 -6.43
C THR A 277 6.82 -6.18 -6.77
N MET A 278 8.08 -6.26 -7.24
CA MET A 278 8.76 -5.08 -7.80
C MET A 278 8.01 -4.62 -9.05
N LEU A 279 7.72 -3.33 -9.13
CA LEU A 279 7.60 -2.71 -10.43
C LEU A 279 9.02 -2.55 -10.98
N VAL A 280 9.29 -3.17 -12.13
CA VAL A 280 10.52 -2.95 -12.88
C VAL A 280 10.55 -1.48 -13.27
N GLU A 281 11.66 -0.82 -12.99
CA GLU A 281 11.92 0.58 -13.31
C GLU A 281 11.43 0.89 -14.73
N GLY A 282 10.40 1.74 -14.84
CA GLY A 282 9.56 1.74 -16.02
C GLY A 282 8.75 3.01 -16.20
N ASN A 283 9.39 4.17 -16.15
CA ASN A 283 9.04 5.32 -16.99
C ASN A 283 10.03 6.48 -16.78
N ASP A 284 10.73 6.89 -17.83
CA ASP A 284 11.64 8.05 -17.83
C ASP A 284 10.90 9.42 -17.86
N GLY A 285 9.65 9.48 -17.40
CA GLY A 285 8.87 10.71 -17.43
C GLY A 285 7.54 10.65 -16.68
N PRO A 286 6.93 11.82 -16.41
CA PRO A 286 5.62 11.89 -15.77
C PRO A 286 4.59 11.14 -16.62
N PRO A 287 3.71 10.33 -15.99
CA PRO A 287 2.72 9.56 -16.72
C PRO A 287 1.73 10.51 -17.40
N VAL A 288 1.71 10.50 -18.73
CA VAL A 288 0.67 11.18 -19.51
C VAL A 288 -0.56 10.30 -19.47
N CYS A 289 -1.52 10.61 -18.61
CA CYS A 289 -2.74 9.82 -18.49
C CYS A 289 -3.98 10.70 -18.36
N THR A 290 -5.09 10.23 -18.92
CA THR A 290 -6.38 10.91 -18.91
C THR A 290 -7.30 10.17 -17.96
N ALA A 291 -7.25 10.52 -16.68
CA ALA A 291 -8.07 9.86 -15.67
C ALA A 291 -9.55 9.89 -16.05
N THR A 292 -10.13 8.69 -16.16
CA THR A 292 -11.54 8.47 -16.53
C THR A 292 -12.47 8.49 -15.32
N VAL A 293 -11.93 8.33 -14.10
CA VAL A 293 -12.68 8.28 -12.84
C VAL A 293 -12.15 9.34 -11.88
N ARG A 294 -12.98 10.31 -11.47
CA ARG A 294 -12.56 11.43 -10.59
C ARG A 294 -13.36 11.57 -9.29
N ASP A 295 -14.42 10.79 -9.17
CA ASP A 295 -15.33 10.79 -8.03
C ASP A 295 -15.87 9.39 -7.77
N ARG A 296 -16.46 9.21 -6.58
CA ARG A 296 -17.04 7.94 -6.14
C ARG A 296 -18.09 7.38 -7.09
N ALA A 297 -18.99 8.21 -7.62
CA ALA A 297 -20.09 7.76 -8.47
C ALA A 297 -19.57 7.19 -9.80
N SER A 298 -18.60 7.87 -10.41
CA SER A 298 -17.92 7.42 -11.62
C SER A 298 -17.14 6.14 -11.37
N PHE A 299 -16.57 5.97 -10.17
CA PHE A 299 -15.84 4.76 -9.80
C PHE A 299 -16.78 3.54 -9.64
N GLU A 300 -17.90 3.71 -8.96
CA GLU A 300 -18.92 2.67 -8.81
C GLU A 300 -19.55 2.30 -10.16
N ALA A 301 -19.80 3.29 -11.02
CA ALA A 301 -20.28 3.06 -12.38
C ALA A 301 -19.25 2.31 -13.26
N ALA A 302 -17.95 2.53 -13.05
CA ALA A 302 -16.90 1.78 -13.74
C ALA A 302 -16.91 0.29 -13.34
N GLY A 303 -17.10 -0.02 -12.06
CA GLY A 303 -17.24 -1.40 -11.59
C GLY A 303 -18.47 -2.11 -12.18
N ALA A 304 -19.61 -1.42 -12.24
CA ALA A 304 -20.82 -1.94 -12.86
C ALA A 304 -20.64 -2.18 -14.37
N ARG A 305 -20.01 -1.23 -15.09
CA ARG A 305 -19.64 -1.37 -16.51
C ARG A 305 -18.73 -2.58 -16.74
N TRP A 306 -17.75 -2.79 -15.85
CA TRP A 306 -16.84 -3.93 -15.95
C TRP A 306 -17.57 -5.26 -15.82
N LEU A 307 -18.52 -5.39 -14.88
CA LEU A 307 -19.35 -6.59 -14.72
C LEU A 307 -20.21 -6.88 -15.97
N GLY A 308 -20.93 -5.87 -16.48
CA GLY A 308 -21.67 -6.01 -17.74
C GLY A 308 -20.76 -6.41 -18.89
N GLY A 309 -19.55 -5.85 -18.94
CA GLY A 309 -18.54 -6.22 -19.92
C GLY A 309 -18.01 -7.65 -19.81
N ARG A 310 -18.09 -8.32 -18.65
CA ARG A 310 -17.80 -9.76 -18.52
C ARG A 310 -18.90 -10.59 -19.18
N ARG A 311 -20.15 -10.26 -18.88
CA ARG A 311 -21.32 -10.92 -19.47
C ARG A 311 -21.30 -10.85 -21.00
N HIS A 312 -20.95 -9.69 -21.56
CA HIS A 312 -20.73 -9.54 -23.00
C HIS A 312 -19.73 -10.56 -23.58
N ARG A 313 -18.63 -10.83 -22.86
CA ARG A 313 -17.62 -11.81 -23.29
C ARG A 313 -18.10 -13.25 -23.17
N GLU A 314 -18.88 -13.58 -22.15
CA GLU A 314 -19.51 -14.89 -22.01
C GLU A 314 -20.46 -15.18 -23.19
N GLU A 315 -21.27 -14.20 -23.59
CA GLU A 315 -22.21 -14.31 -24.71
C GLU A 315 -21.48 -14.43 -26.05
N THR A 316 -20.44 -13.62 -26.28
CA THR A 316 -19.65 -13.64 -27.54
C THR A 316 -18.77 -14.90 -27.67
N ALA A 317 -18.36 -15.53 -26.56
CA ALA A 317 -17.54 -16.74 -26.59
C ALA A 317 -18.35 -18.02 -26.89
N GLN A 318 -19.68 -17.95 -26.91
CA GLN A 318 -20.59 -19.06 -27.20
C GLN A 318 -21.08 -19.07 -28.66
N GLU A 319 -20.80 -18.02 -29.43
CA GLU A 319 -21.08 -17.90 -30.87
C GLU A 319 -19.91 -18.41 -31.73
#